data_AF-A0A1I2ZX27-F1
#
_entry.id   AF-A0A1I2ZX27-F1
#
_cell.length_a   1.000
_cell.length_b   1.000
_cell.length_c   1.000
_cell.angle_alpha   90.00
_cell.angle_beta   90.00
_cell.angle_gamma   90.00
#
_symmetry.space_group_name_H-M   'P 1'
#
loop_
_entity.id
_entity.type
_entity.pdbx_description
1 polymer ?
#
loop_
_entity_poly.entity_id
_entity_poly.type
_entity_poly.pdbx_seq_one_letter_code
_entity_poly.pdbx_strand_id
1 'polypeptide(L)'
;MSGDPDRRYHVDGEVVPAGSATVHVEDRGFRYGDAARETARAYGGTVFRWDRHADRLARSCEALSIDHGLSDAELRDRIDETLEANGLSDAVCEVSVTRGRPANGSDRDGTADRFDPRVESDPTVVVAVRPLPRGGVGSDPVFDEPATLQTVKTRKTPERAVPADATTHARVNEVLARLELRVTGADEALLSDADGDVVGGADSTLFFTDGEGLETPSLDGPVVPRVVRTEVIDVAEEEGIPVEEGNYAPSEVREADEVFLANATWGIRPVRTVDGIAVDGEGEGVSGPLTTLLSRLFDRRVEAACYDGDTPQTRTDPSSRPQDYPARTRRSGMADDKSGRDKQAHDEERRQREREIAAELERGDETEPPVDASTLAYFETELESVEFPATGAEVVSAVGDREIESVVETYTIADLIPDAPAESFDSPAAVRNRIQRPTVATAMKRVVEAVARLPNAETSRSQREAYERTFRALADVDGDDDDEAIDAVADWIVDRVAEKERVPGSRDVRRQAAKVCRENGYAIRNDEWLGI
;
A
#
# COMPACT_ATOMS: atom_id res chain seq x y z
N MET A 1 1.18 4.59 -36.14
CA MET A 1 1.40 3.18 -35.76
C MET A 1 1.49 2.36 -37.03
N SER A 2 2.67 2.30 -37.65
CA SER A 2 2.97 1.20 -38.57
C SER A 2 3.41 0.07 -37.66
N GLY A 3 2.61 -0.98 -37.50
CA GLY A 3 3.04 -2.17 -36.78
C GLY A 3 4.30 -2.75 -37.44
N ASP A 4 5.14 -3.40 -36.64
CA ASP A 4 6.21 -4.24 -37.16
C ASP A 4 5.57 -5.34 -38.03
N PRO A 5 5.79 -5.34 -39.36
CA PRO A 5 5.16 -6.30 -40.27
C PRO A 5 5.61 -7.75 -39.99
N ASP A 6 6.71 -7.93 -39.26
CA ASP A 6 7.26 -9.23 -38.90
C ASP A 6 6.71 -9.77 -37.57
N ARG A 7 5.94 -8.97 -36.82
CA ARG A 7 5.32 -9.41 -35.56
C ARG A 7 4.45 -10.65 -35.79
N ARG A 8 4.60 -11.62 -34.88
CA ARG A 8 3.80 -12.85 -34.88
C ARG A 8 2.94 -12.96 -33.63
N TYR A 9 1.78 -13.58 -33.79
CA TYR A 9 0.84 -13.86 -32.71
C TYR A 9 0.46 -15.34 -32.76
N HIS A 10 0.11 -15.92 -31.62
CA HIS A 10 -0.38 -17.28 -31.59
C HIS A 10 -1.91 -17.28 -31.55
N VAL A 11 -2.55 -17.97 -32.49
CA VAL A 11 -4.00 -18.08 -32.62
C VAL A 11 -4.35 -19.56 -32.77
N ASP A 12 -5.11 -20.11 -31.82
CA ASP A 12 -5.66 -21.47 -31.85
C ASP A 12 -4.65 -22.61 -32.14
N GLY A 13 -3.44 -22.50 -31.61
CA GLY A 13 -2.40 -23.52 -31.75
C GLY A 13 -1.33 -23.21 -32.80
N GLU A 14 -1.46 -22.09 -33.51
CA GLU A 14 -0.53 -21.72 -34.58
C GLU A 14 0.04 -20.31 -34.39
N VAL A 15 1.36 -20.19 -34.53
CA VAL A 15 2.03 -18.89 -34.62
C VAL A 15 1.90 -18.34 -36.05
N VAL A 16 1.21 -17.23 -36.20
CA VAL A 16 0.89 -16.60 -37.49
C VAL A 16 1.44 -15.17 -37.59
N PRO A 17 1.75 -14.67 -38.80
CA PRO A 17 2.09 -13.27 -39.01
C PRO A 17 0.94 -12.33 -38.59
N ALA A 18 1.28 -11.10 -38.18
CA ALA A 18 0.32 -10.09 -37.72
C ALA A 18 -0.88 -9.86 -38.64
N GLY A 19 -0.67 -9.83 -39.97
CA GLY A 19 -1.76 -9.65 -40.94
C GLY A 19 -2.70 -10.85 -41.09
N SER A 20 -2.32 -12.02 -40.57
CA SER A 20 -3.09 -13.27 -40.60
C SER A 20 -3.72 -13.63 -39.25
N ALA A 21 -3.29 -12.98 -38.16
CA ALA A 21 -3.87 -13.14 -36.84
C ALA A 21 -5.29 -12.55 -36.82
N THR A 22 -6.31 -13.39 -36.99
CA THR A 22 -7.71 -12.98 -37.10
C THR A 22 -8.59 -13.78 -36.14
N VAL A 23 -9.63 -13.12 -35.63
CA VAL A 23 -10.71 -13.76 -34.87
C VAL A 23 -11.99 -13.59 -35.68
N HIS A 24 -12.85 -14.59 -35.66
CA HIS A 24 -14.07 -14.55 -36.46
C HIS A 24 -15.08 -13.52 -35.93
N VAL A 25 -15.83 -12.87 -36.83
CA VAL A 25 -16.85 -11.84 -36.47
C VAL A 25 -18.04 -12.37 -35.65
N GLU A 26 -18.15 -13.69 -35.52
CA GLU A 26 -19.17 -14.37 -34.71
C GLU A 26 -18.65 -14.84 -33.36
N ASP A 27 -17.36 -14.64 -33.09
CA ASP A 27 -16.77 -14.90 -31.80
C ASP A 27 -17.46 -14.04 -30.72
N ARG A 28 -17.91 -14.70 -29.64
CA ARG A 28 -18.65 -14.04 -28.56
C ARG A 28 -17.77 -13.11 -27.73
N GLY A 29 -16.46 -13.35 -27.66
CA GLY A 29 -15.49 -12.43 -27.08
C GLY A 29 -15.47 -11.10 -27.84
N PHE A 30 -15.48 -11.14 -29.18
CA PHE A 30 -15.57 -9.93 -30.01
C PHE A 30 -16.94 -9.23 -29.89
N ARG A 31 -18.04 -9.99 -29.92
CA ARG A 31 -19.40 -9.41 -29.95
C ARG A 31 -19.86 -8.85 -28.60
N TYR A 32 -19.48 -9.50 -27.50
CA TYR A 32 -20.08 -9.27 -26.17
C TYR A 32 -19.05 -9.06 -25.06
N GLY A 33 -17.75 -9.26 -25.32
CA GLY A 33 -16.74 -9.31 -24.26
C GLY A 33 -16.77 -10.60 -23.44
N ASP A 34 -17.44 -11.64 -23.94
CA ASP A 34 -17.57 -12.97 -23.32
C ASP A 34 -16.27 -13.77 -23.48
N ALA A 35 -15.26 -13.33 -22.73
CA ALA A 35 -13.89 -13.79 -22.80
C ALA A 35 -13.14 -13.47 -21.51
N ALA A 36 -12.29 -14.40 -21.08
CA ALA A 36 -11.29 -14.20 -20.06
C ALA A 36 -9.98 -13.68 -20.68
N ARG A 37 -9.20 -12.95 -19.89
CA ARG A 37 -7.88 -12.44 -20.28
C ARG A 37 -6.90 -12.47 -19.14
N GLU A 38 -5.63 -12.57 -19.49
CA GLU A 38 -4.52 -12.47 -18.56
C GLU A 38 -3.40 -11.61 -19.15
N THR A 39 -2.66 -10.92 -18.30
CA THR A 39 -1.51 -10.09 -18.69
C THR A 39 -0.38 -10.34 -17.71
N ALA A 40 0.68 -10.96 -18.20
CA ALA A 40 1.89 -11.27 -17.47
C ALA A 40 3.10 -10.59 -18.14
N ARG A 41 4.26 -10.64 -17.48
CA ARG A 41 5.52 -10.15 -18.06
C ARG A 41 6.58 -11.24 -18.07
N ALA A 42 7.20 -11.40 -19.22
CA ALA A 42 8.44 -12.14 -19.38
C ALA A 42 9.62 -11.23 -19.05
N TYR A 43 10.53 -11.72 -18.22
CA TYR A 43 11.80 -11.13 -17.88
C TYR A 43 12.89 -12.14 -18.26
N GLY A 44 13.82 -11.78 -19.13
CA GLY A 44 14.87 -12.70 -19.57
C GLY A 44 14.38 -14.02 -20.19
N GLY A 45 13.17 -14.04 -20.78
CA GLY A 45 12.52 -15.23 -21.34
C GLY A 45 11.66 -16.02 -20.34
N THR A 46 11.66 -15.65 -19.07
CA THR A 46 10.85 -16.30 -18.03
C THR A 46 9.62 -15.45 -17.71
N VAL A 47 8.41 -15.95 -17.97
CA VAL A 47 7.18 -15.32 -17.46
C VAL A 47 7.15 -15.40 -15.94
N PHE A 48 7.28 -14.24 -15.29
CA PHE A 48 7.31 -14.12 -13.84
C PHE A 48 5.96 -14.52 -13.25
N ARG A 49 5.99 -15.40 -12.24
CA ARG A 49 4.80 -15.89 -11.50
C ARG A 49 3.71 -16.46 -12.39
N TRP A 50 4.11 -17.24 -13.41
CA TRP A 50 3.16 -17.87 -14.33
C TRP A 50 2.11 -18.71 -13.61
N ASP A 51 2.47 -19.40 -12.54
CA ASP A 51 1.55 -20.12 -11.65
C ASP A 51 0.38 -19.24 -11.19
N ARG A 52 0.66 -18.05 -10.64
CA ARG A 52 -0.37 -17.12 -10.15
C ARG A 52 -1.22 -16.53 -11.30
N HIS A 53 -0.61 -16.31 -12.47
CA HIS A 53 -1.32 -15.82 -13.65
C HIS A 53 -2.24 -16.90 -14.25
N ALA A 54 -1.76 -18.14 -14.37
CA ALA A 54 -2.54 -19.28 -14.83
C ALA A 54 -3.74 -19.54 -13.91
N ASP A 55 -3.53 -19.53 -12.58
CA ASP A 55 -4.60 -19.68 -11.59
C ASP A 55 -5.68 -18.60 -11.72
N ARG A 56 -5.30 -17.33 -11.96
CA ARG A 56 -6.29 -16.25 -12.16
C ARG A 56 -7.03 -16.40 -13.48
N LEU A 57 -6.33 -16.78 -14.56
CA LEU A 57 -6.97 -17.05 -15.84
C LEU A 57 -7.99 -18.19 -15.70
N ALA A 58 -7.62 -19.27 -15.00
CA ALA A 58 -8.49 -20.39 -14.72
C ALA A 58 -9.74 -19.98 -13.93
N ARG A 59 -9.60 -19.19 -12.86
CA ARG A 59 -10.75 -18.62 -12.12
C ARG A 59 -11.65 -17.76 -12.99
N SER A 60 -11.07 -16.96 -13.89
CA SER A 60 -11.84 -16.13 -14.83
C SER A 60 -12.61 -16.97 -15.84
N CYS A 61 -12.00 -18.04 -16.36
CA CYS A 61 -12.66 -19.02 -17.22
C CYS A 61 -13.78 -19.76 -16.47
N GLU A 62 -13.55 -20.16 -15.22
CA GLU A 62 -14.54 -20.82 -14.36
C GLU A 62 -15.75 -19.91 -14.10
N ALA A 63 -15.53 -18.65 -13.72
CA ALA A 63 -16.59 -17.66 -13.50
C ALA A 63 -17.45 -17.44 -14.75
N LEU A 64 -16.84 -17.54 -15.94
CA LEU A 64 -17.55 -17.46 -17.22
C LEU A 64 -18.06 -18.82 -17.73
N SER A 65 -17.75 -19.93 -17.05
CA SER A 65 -18.01 -21.28 -17.56
C SER A 65 -17.49 -21.49 -18.99
N ILE A 66 -16.21 -21.13 -19.22
CA ILE A 66 -15.49 -21.37 -20.47
C ILE A 66 -14.50 -22.50 -20.24
N ASP A 67 -14.65 -23.60 -20.96
CA ASP A 67 -13.67 -24.70 -20.99
C ASP A 67 -12.92 -24.66 -22.31
N HIS A 68 -11.66 -24.21 -22.27
CA HIS A 68 -10.79 -24.11 -23.44
C HIS A 68 -9.94 -25.37 -23.68
N GLY A 69 -10.04 -26.39 -22.84
CA GLY A 69 -9.40 -27.70 -23.04
C GLY A 69 -7.87 -27.72 -23.04
N LEU A 70 -7.20 -26.69 -22.52
CA LEU A 70 -5.73 -26.63 -22.41
C LEU A 70 -5.30 -26.68 -20.96
N SER A 71 -4.19 -27.36 -20.69
CA SER A 71 -3.48 -27.30 -19.42
C SER A 71 -2.66 -26.01 -19.28
N ASP A 72 -2.28 -25.67 -18.04
CA ASP A 72 -1.40 -24.52 -17.75
C ASP A 72 -0.04 -24.63 -18.46
N ALA A 73 0.45 -25.86 -18.65
CA ALA A 73 1.68 -26.13 -19.39
C ALA A 73 1.51 -25.85 -20.89
N GLU A 74 0.40 -26.28 -21.50
CA GLU A 74 0.14 -25.99 -22.91
C GLU A 74 -0.09 -24.49 -23.14
N LEU A 75 -0.76 -23.79 -22.23
CA LEU A 75 -0.86 -22.32 -22.29
C LEU A 75 0.52 -21.66 -22.18
N ARG A 76 1.39 -22.18 -21.31
CA ARG A 76 2.76 -21.68 -21.18
C ARG A 76 3.57 -21.90 -22.45
N ASP A 77 3.52 -23.09 -23.02
CA ASP A 77 4.22 -23.44 -24.25
C ASP A 77 3.83 -22.49 -25.39
N ARG A 78 2.53 -22.14 -25.51
CA ARG A 78 2.06 -21.15 -26.49
C ARG A 78 2.64 -19.76 -26.29
N ILE A 79 2.84 -19.34 -25.04
CA ILE A 79 3.52 -18.06 -24.73
C ILE A 79 4.98 -18.12 -25.14
N ASP A 80 5.68 -19.20 -24.78
CA ASP A 80 7.11 -19.37 -25.07
C ASP A 80 7.36 -19.45 -26.59
N GLU A 81 6.52 -20.18 -27.34
CA GLU A 81 6.54 -20.21 -28.81
C GLU A 81 6.33 -18.81 -29.41
N THR A 82 5.42 -18.03 -28.85
CA THR A 82 5.14 -16.66 -29.32
C THR A 82 6.32 -15.73 -29.03
N LEU A 83 6.96 -15.84 -27.87
CA LEU A 83 8.16 -15.10 -27.50
C LEU A 83 9.32 -15.45 -28.44
N GLU A 84 9.58 -16.74 -28.65
CA GLU A 84 10.64 -17.23 -29.55
C GLU A 84 10.44 -16.75 -30.98
N ALA A 85 9.22 -16.84 -31.50
CA ALA A 85 8.89 -16.41 -32.87
C ALA A 85 9.07 -14.90 -33.09
N ASN A 86 9.05 -14.10 -32.03
CA ASN A 86 9.33 -12.66 -32.07
C ASN A 86 10.74 -12.29 -31.57
N GLY A 87 11.55 -13.26 -31.14
CA GLY A 87 12.89 -13.03 -30.57
C GLY A 87 12.87 -12.14 -29.32
N LEU A 88 11.85 -12.27 -28.46
CA LEU A 88 11.67 -11.44 -27.28
C LEU A 88 12.00 -12.20 -25.99
N SER A 89 12.83 -11.58 -25.15
CA SER A 89 13.11 -12.07 -23.78
C SER A 89 12.42 -11.21 -22.71
N ASP A 90 12.29 -9.91 -22.97
CA ASP A 90 11.60 -8.95 -22.10
C ASP A 90 10.35 -8.44 -22.81
N ALA A 91 9.19 -8.86 -22.32
CA ALA A 91 7.93 -8.60 -23.01
C ALA A 91 6.72 -8.66 -22.09
N VAL A 92 5.70 -7.87 -22.40
CA VAL A 92 4.34 -8.15 -21.90
C VAL A 92 3.76 -9.29 -22.71
N CYS A 93 3.15 -10.25 -22.02
CA CYS A 93 2.46 -11.39 -22.59
C CYS A 93 0.98 -11.28 -22.25
N GLU A 94 0.13 -11.23 -23.27
CA GLU A 94 -1.32 -11.11 -23.15
C GLU A 94 -1.97 -12.39 -23.68
N VAL A 95 -2.71 -13.07 -22.81
CA VAL A 95 -3.49 -14.26 -23.16
C VAL A 95 -4.97 -13.87 -23.18
N SER A 96 -5.68 -14.27 -24.22
CA SER A 96 -7.12 -14.10 -24.35
C SER A 96 -7.76 -15.46 -24.61
N VAL A 97 -8.80 -15.78 -23.85
CA VAL A 97 -9.61 -16.98 -24.03
C VAL A 97 -11.06 -16.53 -24.21
N THR A 98 -11.58 -16.61 -25.43
CA THR A 98 -12.97 -16.26 -25.71
C THR A 98 -13.84 -17.50 -25.63
N ARG A 99 -15.16 -17.34 -25.40
CA ARG A 99 -16.10 -18.46 -25.61
C ARG A 99 -16.10 -18.96 -27.06
N GLY A 100 -15.61 -18.13 -27.98
CA GLY A 100 -15.46 -18.47 -29.38
C GLY A 100 -16.79 -18.49 -30.13
N ARG A 101 -16.87 -19.34 -31.15
CA ARG A 101 -18.05 -19.43 -32.03
C ARG A 101 -18.98 -20.56 -31.62
N PRO A 102 -20.29 -20.45 -31.89
CA PRO A 102 -21.18 -21.60 -31.83
C PRO A 102 -20.69 -22.73 -32.75
N ALA A 103 -20.48 -23.93 -32.20
CA ALA A 103 -19.86 -25.06 -32.91
C ALA A 103 -20.68 -25.53 -34.14
N ASN A 104 -22.00 -25.35 -34.10
CA ASN A 104 -22.92 -25.79 -35.17
C ASN A 104 -23.26 -24.68 -36.20
N GLY A 105 -22.49 -23.59 -36.21
CA GLY A 105 -22.76 -22.39 -37.01
C GLY A 105 -23.87 -21.52 -36.40
N SER A 106 -23.85 -20.23 -36.72
CA SER A 106 -24.91 -19.32 -36.32
C SER A 106 -26.24 -19.85 -36.84
N ASP A 107 -27.11 -20.21 -35.90
CA ASP A 107 -28.55 -20.05 -35.97
C ASP A 107 -29.12 -19.86 -37.38
N ARG A 108 -29.17 -20.93 -38.17
CA ARG A 108 -29.59 -20.86 -39.58
C ARG A 108 -31.02 -20.30 -39.75
N ASP A 109 -31.80 -20.27 -38.66
CA ASP A 109 -33.19 -19.79 -38.62
C ASP A 109 -33.41 -18.55 -37.72
N GLY A 110 -32.38 -17.98 -37.09
CA GLY A 110 -32.52 -16.77 -36.25
C GLY A 110 -33.31 -16.96 -34.93
N THR A 111 -33.39 -18.19 -34.43
CA THR A 111 -34.16 -18.61 -33.23
C THR A 111 -33.31 -19.06 -32.03
N ALA A 112 -32.01 -19.25 -32.19
CA ALA A 112 -31.08 -19.58 -31.12
C ALA A 112 -30.96 -18.37 -30.19
N ASP A 113 -31.26 -18.60 -28.92
CA ASP A 113 -31.12 -17.60 -27.89
C ASP A 113 -29.64 -17.20 -27.78
N ARG A 114 -29.38 -15.91 -28.04
CA ARG A 114 -28.05 -15.29 -28.14
C ARG A 114 -27.22 -15.45 -26.86
N PHE A 115 -27.88 -15.67 -25.73
CA PHE A 115 -27.25 -15.80 -24.42
C PHE A 115 -27.42 -17.19 -23.82
N ASP A 116 -27.91 -18.17 -24.59
CA ASP A 116 -28.11 -19.52 -24.10
C ASP A 116 -26.75 -20.17 -23.74
N PRO A 117 -26.51 -20.48 -22.45
CA PRO A 117 -25.26 -21.09 -22.02
C PRO A 117 -25.11 -22.55 -22.48
N ARG A 118 -26.17 -23.17 -23.02
CA ARG A 118 -26.17 -24.57 -23.49
C ARG A 118 -25.66 -24.73 -24.91
N VAL A 119 -25.44 -23.62 -25.62
CA VAL A 119 -24.88 -23.65 -26.98
C VAL A 119 -23.42 -24.07 -26.91
N GLU A 120 -23.13 -25.27 -27.39
CA GLU A 120 -21.75 -25.74 -27.59
C GLU A 120 -20.99 -24.71 -28.43
N SER A 121 -19.85 -24.28 -27.90
CA SER A 121 -19.00 -23.28 -28.51
C SER A 121 -17.58 -23.82 -28.60
N ASP A 122 -16.81 -23.30 -29.54
CA ASP A 122 -15.42 -23.65 -29.79
C ASP A 122 -14.53 -22.47 -29.37
N PRO A 123 -13.95 -22.47 -28.15
CA PRO A 123 -13.20 -21.36 -27.60
C PRO A 123 -11.99 -20.95 -28.44
N THR A 124 -11.79 -19.65 -28.60
CA THR A 124 -10.62 -19.09 -29.28
C THR A 124 -9.55 -18.73 -28.24
N VAL A 125 -8.32 -19.19 -28.42
CA VAL A 125 -7.18 -18.86 -27.56
C VAL A 125 -6.13 -18.09 -28.34
N VAL A 126 -5.87 -16.86 -27.91
CA VAL A 126 -4.91 -15.94 -28.55
C VAL A 126 -3.82 -15.57 -27.55
N VAL A 127 -2.56 -15.60 -28.01
CA VAL A 127 -1.42 -15.04 -27.27
C VAL A 127 -0.77 -13.93 -28.09
N ALA A 128 -0.60 -12.78 -27.45
CA ALA A 128 0.09 -11.63 -28.01
C ALA A 128 1.24 -11.19 -27.10
N VAL A 129 2.35 -10.78 -27.73
CA VAL A 129 3.55 -10.31 -27.03
C VAL A 129 3.98 -8.94 -27.56
N ARG A 130 4.46 -8.08 -26.66
CA ARG A 130 5.01 -6.77 -27.02
C ARG A 130 6.30 -6.52 -26.22
N PRO A 131 7.33 -5.90 -26.83
CA PRO A 131 8.62 -5.76 -26.20
C PRO A 131 8.52 -4.76 -25.05
N LEU A 132 9.27 -5.02 -23.98
CA LEU A 132 9.49 -4.09 -22.89
C LEU A 132 10.99 -3.93 -22.67
N PRO A 133 11.44 -2.83 -22.04
CA PRO A 133 12.80 -2.78 -21.53
C PRO A 133 13.03 -3.92 -20.53
N ARG A 134 14.31 -4.31 -20.37
CA ARG A 134 14.73 -5.23 -19.30
C ARG A 134 14.18 -4.73 -17.97
N GLY A 135 13.68 -5.62 -17.13
CA GLY A 135 13.33 -5.29 -15.73
C GLY A 135 14.30 -5.90 -14.71
N GLY A 136 14.00 -5.77 -13.42
CA GLY A 136 14.82 -6.34 -12.34
C GLY A 136 15.92 -5.39 -11.86
N VAL A 137 16.97 -5.93 -11.24
CA VAL A 137 18.00 -5.11 -10.60
C VAL A 137 18.79 -4.35 -11.65
N GLY A 138 18.93 -3.03 -11.44
CA GLY A 138 19.72 -2.15 -12.29
C GLY A 138 19.14 -1.89 -13.68
N SER A 139 17.86 -2.19 -13.90
CA SER A 139 17.17 -1.84 -15.14
C SER A 139 16.58 -0.43 -15.13
N ASP A 140 16.42 0.15 -16.32
CA ASP A 140 15.63 1.36 -16.51
C ASP A 140 14.12 1.06 -16.31
N PRO A 141 13.37 1.96 -15.65
CA PRO A 141 11.93 1.80 -15.52
C PRO A 141 11.24 1.90 -16.88
N VAL A 142 10.04 1.31 -16.99
CA VAL A 142 9.22 1.40 -18.22
C VAL A 142 8.80 2.85 -18.51
N PHE A 143 8.68 3.67 -17.46
CA PHE A 143 8.41 5.10 -17.54
C PHE A 143 9.51 5.88 -16.84
N ASP A 144 10.04 6.90 -17.49
CA ASP A 144 11.09 7.76 -16.93
C ASP A 144 10.57 8.61 -15.76
N GLU A 145 9.28 8.98 -15.82
CA GLU A 145 8.66 9.88 -14.86
C GLU A 145 7.64 9.16 -13.96
N PRO A 146 7.56 9.54 -12.68
CA PRO A 146 6.48 9.12 -11.80
C PRO A 146 5.09 9.46 -12.37
N ALA A 147 4.09 8.68 -11.99
CA ALA A 147 2.74 8.83 -12.49
C ALA A 147 2.04 10.08 -11.92
N THR A 148 1.06 10.58 -12.66
CA THR A 148 0.06 11.52 -12.16
C THR A 148 -1.30 10.84 -12.12
N LEU A 149 -1.99 10.94 -10.97
CA LEU A 149 -3.32 10.40 -10.73
C LEU A 149 -4.38 11.49 -10.77
N GLN A 150 -5.54 11.15 -11.32
CA GLN A 150 -6.71 12.00 -11.31
C GLN A 150 -7.94 11.17 -10.91
N THR A 151 -8.63 11.61 -9.86
CA THR A 151 -9.95 11.09 -9.49
C THR A 151 -10.93 11.36 -10.61
N VAL A 152 -11.61 10.31 -11.07
CA VAL A 152 -12.58 10.36 -12.16
C VAL A 152 -14.01 10.20 -11.63
N LYS A 153 -14.98 10.63 -12.43
CA LYS A 153 -16.41 10.51 -12.10
C LYS A 153 -16.96 9.13 -12.41
N THR A 154 -16.39 8.44 -13.39
CA THR A 154 -16.69 7.04 -13.67
C THR A 154 -16.48 6.20 -12.40
N ARG A 155 -17.53 5.49 -11.96
CA ARG A 155 -17.45 4.57 -10.83
C ARG A 155 -17.16 3.16 -11.32
N LYS A 156 -16.43 2.39 -10.52
CA LYS A 156 -16.13 0.98 -10.81
C LYS A 156 -17.43 0.17 -10.91
N THR A 157 -17.46 -0.82 -11.79
CA THR A 157 -18.56 -1.80 -11.85
C THR A 157 -18.67 -2.51 -10.51
N PRO A 158 -19.83 -2.48 -9.83
CA PRO A 158 -19.98 -3.14 -8.53
C PRO A 158 -19.79 -4.66 -8.62
N GLU A 159 -19.21 -5.26 -7.59
CA GLU A 159 -18.92 -6.70 -7.50
C GLU A 159 -20.17 -7.56 -7.76
N ARG A 160 -21.30 -7.15 -7.19
CA ARG A 160 -22.61 -7.80 -7.37
C ARG A 160 -23.18 -7.73 -8.80
N ALA A 161 -22.59 -6.93 -9.69
CA ALA A 161 -23.01 -6.80 -11.09
C ALA A 161 -22.15 -7.67 -12.01
N VAL A 162 -20.83 -7.57 -11.86
CA VAL A 162 -19.85 -8.42 -12.57
C VAL A 162 -18.73 -8.71 -11.57
N PRO A 163 -18.39 -9.99 -11.31
CA PRO A 163 -17.32 -10.33 -10.37
C PRO A 163 -15.99 -9.67 -10.77
N ALA A 164 -15.31 -9.01 -9.83
CA ALA A 164 -14.05 -8.32 -10.10
C ALA A 164 -12.86 -9.28 -10.22
N ASP A 165 -12.99 -10.50 -9.70
CA ASP A 165 -12.01 -11.58 -9.84
C ASP A 165 -12.01 -12.22 -11.24
N ALA A 166 -13.06 -12.00 -12.03
CA ALA A 166 -13.15 -12.40 -13.44
C ALA A 166 -12.53 -11.33 -14.35
N THR A 167 -11.29 -11.54 -14.79
CA THR A 167 -10.60 -10.61 -15.69
C THR A 167 -11.09 -10.80 -17.13
N THR A 168 -12.07 -9.98 -17.56
CA THR A 168 -12.72 -10.13 -18.88
C THR A 168 -12.31 -9.09 -19.93
N HIS A 169 -12.75 -9.29 -21.18
CA HIS A 169 -12.65 -8.27 -22.24
C HIS A 169 -13.69 -7.14 -22.12
N ALA A 170 -14.69 -7.23 -21.25
CA ALA A 170 -15.74 -6.22 -21.08
C ALA A 170 -15.28 -4.98 -20.29
N ARG A 171 -14.21 -4.32 -20.75
CA ARG A 171 -13.50 -3.23 -20.05
C ARG A 171 -13.95 -1.81 -20.43
N VAL A 172 -15.23 -1.65 -20.78
CA VAL A 172 -15.77 -0.32 -21.16
C VAL A 172 -15.70 0.67 -19.99
N ASN A 173 -15.81 0.17 -18.75
CA ASN A 173 -15.69 0.98 -17.54
C ASN A 173 -14.32 1.65 -17.44
N GLU A 174 -13.25 0.89 -17.60
CA GLU A 174 -11.86 1.38 -17.56
C GLU A 174 -11.56 2.32 -18.74
N VAL A 175 -12.13 2.05 -19.91
CA VAL A 175 -12.01 2.96 -21.07
C VAL A 175 -12.68 4.31 -20.79
N LEU A 176 -13.90 4.30 -20.23
CA LEU A 176 -14.61 5.54 -19.87
C LEU A 176 -13.84 6.33 -18.81
N ALA A 177 -13.28 5.66 -17.80
CA ALA A 177 -12.42 6.28 -16.80
C ALA A 177 -11.23 6.99 -17.43
N ARG A 178 -10.49 6.31 -18.33
CA ARG A 178 -9.33 6.93 -19.02
C ARG A 178 -9.73 8.04 -20.00
N LEU A 179 -10.94 8.01 -20.57
CA LEU A 179 -11.41 9.09 -21.45
C LEU A 179 -11.61 10.42 -20.72
N GLU A 180 -11.87 10.40 -19.41
CA GLU A 180 -11.97 11.60 -18.57
C GLU A 180 -10.61 12.30 -18.39
N LEU A 181 -9.52 11.52 -18.38
CA LEU A 181 -8.16 12.04 -18.21
C LEU A 181 -7.70 12.93 -19.37
N ARG A 182 -8.40 12.93 -20.52
CA ARG A 182 -8.10 13.83 -21.64
C ARG A 182 -8.17 15.31 -21.27
N VAL A 183 -8.90 15.64 -20.20
CA VAL A 183 -9.02 17.03 -19.71
C VAL A 183 -7.80 17.45 -18.90
N THR A 184 -7.25 16.55 -18.08
CA THR A 184 -6.16 16.86 -17.14
C THR A 184 -4.78 16.44 -17.66
N GLY A 185 -4.73 15.48 -18.58
CA GLY A 185 -3.49 14.87 -19.06
C GLY A 185 -2.84 13.91 -18.07
N ALA A 186 -3.55 13.51 -17.00
CA ALA A 186 -3.03 12.59 -16.00
C ALA A 186 -2.76 11.20 -16.61
N ASP A 187 -1.74 10.52 -16.07
CA ASP A 187 -1.29 9.20 -16.55
C ASP A 187 -2.30 8.09 -16.25
N GLU A 188 -2.96 8.15 -15.09
CA GLU A 188 -3.88 7.12 -14.64
C GLU A 188 -5.08 7.70 -13.87
N ALA A 189 -6.21 7.00 -13.93
CA ALA A 189 -7.42 7.36 -13.22
C ALA A 189 -7.37 6.79 -11.79
N LEU A 190 -7.83 7.55 -10.80
CA LEU A 190 -8.17 7.03 -9.48
C LEU A 190 -9.67 6.72 -9.48
N LEU A 191 -10.01 5.43 -9.49
CA LEU A 191 -11.39 4.94 -9.51
C LEU A 191 -11.90 4.77 -8.07
N SER A 192 -13.18 5.06 -7.88
CA SER A 192 -13.92 4.64 -6.68
C SER A 192 -15.09 3.73 -7.05
N ASP A 193 -15.57 2.98 -6.08
CA ASP A 193 -16.81 2.22 -6.20
C ASP A 193 -18.07 3.10 -6.07
N ALA A 194 -19.22 2.44 -5.84
CA ALA A 194 -20.50 3.12 -5.70
C ALA A 194 -20.68 3.84 -4.36
N ASP A 195 -19.97 3.41 -3.32
CA ASP A 195 -20.04 3.96 -1.97
C ASP A 195 -19.05 5.12 -1.79
N GLY A 196 -18.08 5.23 -2.71
CA GLY A 196 -17.15 6.35 -2.79
C GLY A 196 -15.72 5.98 -2.41
N ASP A 197 -15.49 4.73 -2.05
CA ASP A 197 -14.18 4.21 -1.64
C ASP A 197 -13.31 3.90 -2.86
N VAL A 198 -12.01 4.20 -2.76
CA VAL A 198 -11.06 3.98 -3.85
C VAL A 198 -10.84 2.49 -4.07
N VAL A 199 -10.75 2.09 -5.34
CA VAL A 199 -10.54 0.69 -5.75
C VAL A 199 -9.21 0.47 -6.46
N GLY A 200 -8.50 1.55 -6.78
CA GLY A 200 -7.26 1.54 -7.55
C GLY A 200 -7.37 2.30 -8.87
N GLY A 201 -6.52 1.93 -9.81
CA GLY A 201 -6.47 2.55 -11.14
C GLY A 201 -7.31 1.84 -12.19
N ALA A 202 -7.45 2.46 -13.37
CA ALA A 202 -8.12 1.80 -14.49
C ALA A 202 -7.34 0.56 -14.97
N ASP A 203 -6.00 0.56 -14.84
CA ASP A 203 -5.19 -0.62 -15.12
C ASP A 203 -4.03 -0.87 -14.13
N SER A 204 -4.23 -0.52 -12.86
CA SER A 204 -3.24 -0.67 -11.80
C SER A 204 -3.87 -0.91 -10.44
N THR A 205 -3.11 -1.52 -9.54
CA THR A 205 -3.39 -1.52 -8.10
C THR A 205 -2.85 -0.23 -7.49
N LEU A 206 -3.58 0.32 -6.53
CA LEU A 206 -3.15 1.47 -5.73
C LEU A 206 -2.56 0.98 -4.41
N PHE A 207 -1.44 1.58 -4.04
CA PHE A 207 -0.84 1.48 -2.73
C PHE A 207 -0.48 2.88 -2.24
N PHE A 208 -0.56 3.09 -0.94
CA PHE A 208 -0.14 4.32 -0.31
C PHE A 208 0.26 4.05 1.14
N THR A 209 0.76 5.07 1.82
CA THR A 209 1.09 5.01 3.25
C THR A 209 0.81 6.36 3.89
N ASP A 210 0.23 6.33 5.08
CA ASP A 210 0.14 7.48 5.97
C ASP A 210 1.28 7.55 7.00
N GLY A 211 2.32 6.71 6.85
CA GLY A 211 3.47 6.63 7.76
C GLY A 211 3.46 5.45 8.75
N GLU A 212 2.34 4.72 8.88
CA GLU A 212 2.26 3.58 9.83
C GLU A 212 2.42 2.21 9.16
N GLY A 213 2.18 2.12 7.86
CA GLY A 213 2.23 0.87 7.12
C GLY A 213 1.84 1.04 5.66
N LEU A 214 1.83 -0.07 4.93
CA LEU A 214 1.39 -0.12 3.53
C LEU A 214 -0.13 -0.31 3.48
N GLU A 215 -0.83 0.63 2.87
CA GLU A 215 -2.29 0.60 2.72
C GLU A 215 -2.67 0.28 1.27
N THR A 216 -3.73 -0.52 1.09
CA THR A 216 -4.30 -0.82 -0.23
C THR A 216 -5.79 -1.17 -0.14
N PRO A 217 -6.62 -0.84 -1.13
CA PRO A 217 -8.03 -1.23 -1.14
C PRO A 217 -8.23 -2.74 -0.94
N SER A 218 -9.18 -3.10 -0.06
CA SER A 218 -9.58 -4.48 0.24
C SER A 218 -10.18 -5.19 -0.98
N LEU A 219 -10.01 -6.52 -1.04
CA LEU A 219 -10.64 -7.38 -2.05
C LEU A 219 -12.12 -7.68 -1.75
N ASP A 220 -12.68 -7.18 -0.64
CA ASP A 220 -14.12 -7.30 -0.34
C ASP A 220 -14.99 -6.43 -1.28
N GLY A 221 -14.38 -5.41 -1.89
CA GLY A 221 -15.00 -4.54 -2.89
C GLY A 221 -14.70 -4.96 -4.35
N PRO A 222 -15.06 -4.14 -5.35
CA PRO A 222 -14.83 -4.45 -6.76
C PRO A 222 -13.37 -4.22 -7.21
N VAL A 223 -12.42 -4.71 -6.42
CA VAL A 223 -10.97 -4.60 -6.63
C VAL A 223 -10.48 -5.85 -7.35
N VAL A 224 -9.69 -5.67 -8.40
CA VAL A 224 -9.15 -6.80 -9.17
C VAL A 224 -7.95 -7.41 -8.43
N PRO A 225 -7.94 -8.72 -8.11
CA PRO A 225 -6.83 -9.39 -7.42
C PRO A 225 -5.62 -9.61 -8.36
N ARG A 226 -4.84 -8.55 -8.60
CA ARG A 226 -3.68 -8.55 -9.51
C ARG A 226 -2.51 -9.34 -8.92
N VAL A 227 -1.73 -10.04 -9.76
CA VAL A 227 -0.60 -10.86 -9.28
C VAL A 227 0.45 -9.98 -8.62
N VAL A 228 0.76 -8.84 -9.24
CA VAL A 228 1.72 -7.88 -8.67
C VAL A 228 1.23 -7.27 -7.36
N ARG A 229 -0.08 -7.13 -7.13
CA ARG A 229 -0.59 -6.74 -5.80
C ARG A 229 -0.12 -7.73 -4.75
N THR A 230 -0.36 -9.02 -4.99
CA THR A 230 0.08 -10.09 -4.08
C THR A 230 1.60 -10.09 -3.91
N GLU A 231 2.38 -9.92 -4.98
CA GLU A 231 3.85 -9.83 -4.83
C GLU A 231 4.30 -8.64 -3.99
N VAL A 232 3.66 -7.48 -4.11
CA VAL A 232 3.99 -6.28 -3.31
C VAL A 232 3.64 -6.51 -1.84
N ILE A 233 2.48 -7.09 -1.55
CA ILE A 233 2.07 -7.44 -0.19
C ILE A 233 3.03 -8.49 0.40
N ASP A 234 3.32 -9.57 -0.34
CA ASP A 234 4.27 -10.61 0.10
C ASP A 234 5.66 -10.01 0.42
N VAL A 235 6.16 -9.08 -0.42
CA VAL A 235 7.41 -8.36 -0.17
C VAL A 235 7.34 -7.54 1.12
N ALA A 236 6.23 -6.82 1.34
CA ALA A 236 6.06 -5.98 2.52
C ALA A 236 6.02 -6.82 3.81
N GLU A 237 5.23 -7.89 3.82
CA GLU A 237 5.09 -8.80 4.97
C GLU A 237 6.40 -9.49 5.34
N GLU A 238 7.19 -9.93 4.36
CA GLU A 238 8.49 -10.56 4.59
C GLU A 238 9.52 -9.63 5.24
N GLU A 239 9.43 -8.33 4.98
CA GLU A 239 10.26 -7.30 5.59
C GLU A 239 9.66 -6.77 6.90
N GLY A 240 8.54 -7.33 7.36
CA GLY A 240 7.87 -6.94 8.60
C GLY A 240 7.12 -5.61 8.52
N ILE A 241 6.83 -5.13 7.31
CA ILE A 241 6.06 -3.90 7.08
C ILE A 241 4.58 -4.23 7.29
N PRO A 242 3.86 -3.55 8.20
CA PRO A 242 2.43 -3.74 8.38
C PRO A 242 1.68 -3.45 7.07
N VAL A 243 0.75 -4.34 6.69
CA VAL A 243 -0.11 -4.16 5.53
C VAL A 243 -1.55 -4.06 5.99
N GLU A 244 -2.23 -2.98 5.60
CA GLU A 244 -3.66 -2.78 5.84
C GLU A 244 -4.43 -2.86 4.52
N GLU A 245 -5.40 -3.79 4.49
CA GLU A 245 -6.37 -3.93 3.41
C GLU A 245 -7.71 -3.37 3.89
N GLY A 246 -8.09 -2.19 3.37
CA GLY A 246 -9.23 -1.43 3.89
C GLY A 246 -10.08 -0.73 2.83
N ASN A 247 -11.04 0.06 3.30
CA ASN A 247 -11.85 0.96 2.49
C ASN A 247 -11.38 2.38 2.75
N TYR A 248 -11.09 3.12 1.67
CA TYR A 248 -10.45 4.42 1.79
C TYR A 248 -11.13 5.45 0.91
N ALA A 249 -11.35 6.65 1.44
CA ALA A 249 -11.82 7.78 0.69
C ALA A 249 -10.69 8.35 -0.21
N PRO A 250 -11.04 8.98 -1.35
CA PRO A 250 -10.05 9.66 -2.19
C PRO A 250 -9.26 10.76 -1.46
N SER A 251 -9.78 11.32 -0.37
CA SER A 251 -9.05 12.30 0.45
C SER A 251 -7.85 11.69 1.16
N GLU A 252 -7.97 10.45 1.63
CA GLU A 252 -6.88 9.76 2.35
C GLU A 252 -5.70 9.53 1.39
N VAL A 253 -5.97 9.12 0.16
CA VAL A 253 -4.93 8.97 -0.89
C VAL A 253 -4.27 10.32 -1.25
N ARG A 254 -4.99 11.44 -1.15
CA ARG A 254 -4.41 12.78 -1.38
C ARG A 254 -3.54 13.26 -0.22
N GLU A 255 -3.82 12.78 0.98
CA GLU A 255 -3.14 13.18 2.22
C GLU A 255 -1.97 12.26 2.57
N ALA A 256 -1.90 11.07 1.95
CA ALA A 256 -0.83 10.10 2.07
C ALA A 256 0.57 10.70 1.88
N ASP A 257 1.55 10.12 2.57
CA ASP A 257 2.96 10.52 2.50
C ASP A 257 3.64 9.99 1.25
N GLU A 258 3.29 8.77 0.84
CA GLU A 258 3.70 8.18 -0.43
C GLU A 258 2.51 7.51 -1.11
N VAL A 259 2.49 7.55 -2.44
CA VAL A 259 1.51 6.86 -3.26
C VAL A 259 2.26 6.21 -4.40
N PHE A 260 1.97 4.95 -4.68
CA PHE A 260 2.47 4.27 -5.86
C PHE A 260 1.41 3.37 -6.46
N LEU A 261 1.59 3.11 -7.75
CA LEU A 261 0.76 2.17 -8.48
C LEU A 261 1.57 0.90 -8.72
N ALA A 262 0.88 -0.22 -8.92
CA ALA A 262 1.53 -1.46 -9.31
C ALA A 262 0.76 -2.21 -10.41
N ASN A 263 1.47 -2.78 -11.40
CA ASN A 263 0.90 -3.76 -12.32
C ASN A 263 1.95 -4.68 -12.96
N ALA A 264 1.49 -5.72 -13.68
CA ALA A 264 2.33 -6.73 -14.29
C ALA A 264 3.29 -6.20 -15.38
N THR A 265 2.93 -5.12 -16.06
CA THR A 265 3.70 -4.60 -17.20
C THR A 265 4.91 -3.80 -16.73
N TRP A 266 4.73 -2.93 -15.75
CA TRP A 266 5.75 -1.96 -15.35
C TRP A 266 6.18 -2.05 -13.89
N GLY A 267 5.67 -3.03 -13.13
CA GLY A 267 6.08 -3.26 -11.74
C GLY A 267 5.49 -2.20 -10.82
N ILE A 268 6.31 -1.57 -10.00
CA ILE A 268 5.93 -0.45 -9.12
C ILE A 268 6.26 0.87 -9.83
N ARG A 269 5.33 1.83 -9.80
CA ARG A 269 5.53 3.19 -10.32
C ARG A 269 5.10 4.21 -9.25
N PRO A 270 6.02 5.02 -8.71
CA PRO A 270 5.69 6.10 -7.79
C PRO A 270 4.70 7.10 -8.41
N VAL A 271 3.93 7.80 -7.58
CA VAL A 271 2.98 8.83 -8.01
C VAL A 271 3.43 10.20 -7.50
N ARG A 272 3.56 11.16 -8.41
CA ARG A 272 3.91 12.55 -8.12
C ARG A 272 2.76 13.38 -7.62
N THR A 273 1.59 13.22 -8.23
CA THR A 273 0.43 14.05 -7.89
C THR A 273 -0.85 13.23 -7.89
N VAL A 274 -1.74 13.52 -6.95
CA VAL A 274 -3.14 13.07 -6.97
C VAL A 274 -4.03 14.31 -7.07
N ASP A 275 -4.86 14.38 -8.11
CA ASP A 275 -5.74 15.54 -8.39
C ASP A 275 -4.99 16.88 -8.50
N GLY A 276 -3.76 16.83 -9.00
CA GLY A 276 -2.89 18.00 -9.13
C GLY A 276 -2.22 18.44 -7.82
N ILE A 277 -2.47 17.75 -6.71
CA ILE A 277 -1.80 17.97 -5.42
C ILE A 277 -0.56 17.07 -5.37
N ALA A 278 0.60 17.65 -5.03
CA ALA A 278 1.85 16.89 -4.92
C ALA A 278 1.82 15.91 -3.75
N VAL A 279 2.20 14.65 -4.01
CA VAL A 279 2.23 13.56 -3.02
C VAL A 279 3.38 13.70 -2.05
N ASP A 280 4.49 14.35 -2.42
CA ASP A 280 5.66 14.65 -1.58
C ASP A 280 5.74 16.13 -1.17
N GLY A 281 4.77 16.98 -1.55
CA GLY A 281 4.86 18.44 -1.41
C GLY A 281 5.89 19.06 -2.37
N GLU A 282 6.42 20.25 -2.07
CA GLU A 282 7.41 20.93 -2.94
C GLU A 282 8.87 20.43 -2.75
N GLY A 283 9.13 19.32 -2.04
CA GLY A 283 10.49 18.85 -1.80
C GLY A 283 10.63 17.42 -1.25
N GLU A 284 11.73 16.79 -1.69
CA GLU A 284 12.17 15.39 -1.54
C GLU A 284 11.51 14.41 -2.51
N GLY A 285 12.22 14.18 -3.64
CA GLY A 285 11.92 13.27 -4.75
C GLY A 285 10.73 12.32 -4.60
N VAL A 286 9.85 12.37 -5.60
CA VAL A 286 8.59 11.66 -5.79
C VAL A 286 8.46 10.21 -5.29
N SER A 287 9.57 9.48 -5.12
CA SER A 287 9.59 8.15 -4.52
C SER A 287 10.11 8.23 -3.09
N GLY A 288 9.20 8.20 -2.11
CA GLY A 288 9.59 8.17 -0.70
C GLY A 288 10.30 6.86 -0.29
N PRO A 289 10.74 6.75 0.98
CA PRO A 289 11.52 5.62 1.47
C PRO A 289 10.82 4.27 1.30
N LEU A 290 9.52 4.15 1.60
CA LEU A 290 8.79 2.89 1.52
C LEU A 290 8.65 2.41 0.07
N THR A 291 8.20 3.29 -0.82
CA THR A 291 8.08 3.00 -2.26
C THR A 291 9.42 2.60 -2.85
N THR A 292 10.50 3.29 -2.45
CA THR A 292 11.86 2.99 -2.90
C THR A 292 12.33 1.62 -2.42
N LEU A 293 12.06 1.27 -1.15
CA LEU A 293 12.39 -0.02 -0.57
C LEU A 293 11.65 -1.15 -1.29
N LEU A 294 10.32 -1.04 -1.39
CA LEU A 294 9.46 -2.03 -2.06
C LEU A 294 9.84 -2.21 -3.54
N SER A 295 10.14 -1.12 -4.25
CA SER A 295 10.61 -1.19 -5.64
C SER A 295 11.91 -2.01 -5.75
N ARG A 296 12.90 -1.73 -4.90
CA ARG A 296 14.18 -2.46 -4.89
C ARG A 296 14.02 -3.92 -4.51
N LEU A 297 13.11 -4.25 -3.62
CA LEU A 297 12.84 -5.62 -3.19
C LEU A 297 12.09 -6.40 -4.28
N PHE A 298 11.09 -5.78 -4.89
CA PHE A 298 10.39 -6.33 -6.05
C PHE A 298 11.36 -6.62 -7.19
N ASP A 299 12.25 -5.68 -7.52
CA ASP A 299 13.28 -5.88 -8.54
C ASP A 299 14.25 -7.01 -8.20
N ARG A 300 14.66 -7.13 -6.93
CA ARG A 300 15.48 -8.27 -6.46
C ARG A 300 14.74 -9.59 -6.60
N ARG A 301 13.44 -9.63 -6.33
CA ARG A 301 12.61 -10.81 -6.47
C ARG A 301 12.44 -11.22 -7.93
N VAL A 302 12.25 -10.26 -8.83
CA VAL A 302 12.30 -10.49 -10.28
C VAL A 302 13.66 -11.04 -10.70
N GLU A 303 14.76 -10.46 -10.19
CA GLU A 303 16.11 -10.90 -10.54
C GLU A 303 16.36 -12.36 -10.14
N ALA A 304 16.06 -12.69 -8.89
CA ALA A 304 16.20 -14.04 -8.37
C ALA A 304 15.34 -15.06 -9.12
N ALA A 305 14.10 -14.70 -9.46
CA ALA A 305 13.15 -15.62 -10.10
C ALA A 305 13.40 -15.82 -11.61
N CYS A 306 13.91 -14.81 -12.31
CA CYS A 306 13.92 -14.79 -13.77
C CYS A 306 15.32 -14.72 -14.41
N TYR A 307 16.36 -14.24 -13.72
CA TYR A 307 17.71 -14.08 -14.29
C TYR A 307 18.78 -14.93 -13.60
N ASP A 308 18.70 -15.13 -12.28
CA ASP A 308 19.76 -15.79 -11.49
C ASP A 308 19.86 -17.32 -11.67
N GLY A 309 19.01 -17.92 -12.51
CA GLY A 309 19.20 -19.28 -13.02
C GLY A 309 19.05 -20.43 -12.01
N ASP A 310 18.76 -20.15 -10.74
CA ASP A 310 18.54 -21.14 -9.67
C ASP A 310 17.15 -20.97 -9.04
N THR A 311 16.11 -21.45 -9.74
CA THR A 311 14.96 -22.03 -9.04
C THR A 311 14.60 -23.30 -9.78
N PRO A 312 14.64 -24.49 -9.13
CA PRO A 312 14.12 -25.68 -9.75
C PRO A 312 12.63 -25.43 -10.00
N GLN A 313 12.27 -25.24 -11.27
CA GLN A 313 10.89 -25.51 -11.68
C GLN A 313 10.62 -26.94 -11.23
N THR A 314 9.69 -27.08 -10.30
CA THR A 314 9.13 -28.35 -9.87
C THR A 314 8.57 -29.06 -11.10
N ARG A 315 9.42 -29.83 -11.78
CA ARG A 315 9.00 -31.10 -12.36
C ARG A 315 8.54 -31.93 -11.17
N THR A 316 7.22 -32.00 -11.00
CA THR A 316 6.57 -32.84 -10.01
C THR A 316 6.94 -34.30 -10.28
N ASP A 317 8.00 -34.78 -9.62
CA ASP A 317 8.26 -36.21 -9.43
C ASP A 317 7.66 -36.62 -8.07
N PRO A 318 6.59 -37.43 -8.04
CA PRO A 318 5.91 -37.78 -6.81
C PRO A 318 6.61 -38.95 -6.10
N SER A 319 7.90 -38.85 -5.75
CA SER A 319 8.54 -39.89 -4.94
C SER A 319 9.89 -39.52 -4.30
N SER A 320 9.95 -38.63 -3.29
CA SER A 320 11.04 -38.72 -2.29
C SER A 320 10.81 -37.85 -1.05
N ARG A 321 10.91 -38.49 0.14
CA ARG A 321 10.98 -37.82 1.46
C ARG A 321 12.43 -37.44 1.80
N PRO A 322 12.66 -36.44 2.66
CA PRO A 322 13.99 -35.90 2.91
C PRO A 322 14.79 -36.73 3.92
N GLN A 323 16.10 -36.84 3.72
CA GLN A 323 17.08 -37.35 4.69
C GLN A 323 18.07 -36.25 5.07
N ASP A 324 18.35 -36.20 6.37
CA ASP A 324 19.22 -35.27 7.10
C ASP A 324 20.66 -35.13 6.55
N TYR A 325 21.22 -33.93 6.73
CA TYR A 325 22.67 -33.71 6.73
C TYR A 325 23.13 -33.03 8.03
N PRO A 326 24.28 -33.44 8.63
CA PRO A 326 24.75 -32.94 9.91
C PRO A 326 25.75 -31.78 9.80
N ALA A 327 25.83 -31.02 10.90
CA ALA A 327 26.68 -29.87 11.14
C ALA A 327 28.19 -30.15 11.04
N ARG A 328 28.96 -29.14 10.62
CA ARG A 328 30.43 -29.14 10.71
C ARG A 328 30.97 -27.95 11.52
N THR A 329 31.90 -28.32 12.39
CA THR A 329 32.50 -27.60 13.50
C THR A 329 33.68 -26.72 13.05
N ARG A 330 33.85 -25.57 13.72
CA ARG A 330 34.98 -24.62 13.61
C ARG A 330 36.34 -25.27 13.93
N ARG A 331 37.43 -24.75 13.34
CA ARG A 331 38.76 -24.74 13.98
C ARG A 331 39.44 -23.38 13.84
N SER A 332 39.79 -22.85 15.01
CA SER A 332 40.55 -21.65 15.32
C SER A 332 42.06 -21.94 15.35
N GLY A 333 42.88 -20.92 15.09
CA GLY A 333 44.31 -20.92 15.37
C GLY A 333 44.93 -19.57 15.03
N MET A 334 44.83 -18.59 15.94
CA MET A 334 45.47 -17.27 15.82
C MET A 334 46.61 -17.17 16.85
N ALA A 335 47.78 -16.74 16.38
CA ALA A 335 48.97 -16.51 17.19
C ALA A 335 48.81 -15.24 18.05
N ASP A 336 49.15 -15.35 19.33
CA ASP A 336 49.09 -14.27 20.33
C ASP A 336 50.36 -13.41 20.24
N ASP A 337 50.25 -12.26 19.58
CA ASP A 337 51.30 -11.25 19.53
C ASP A 337 50.94 -9.99 20.33
N LYS A 338 51.95 -9.17 20.64
CA LYS A 338 51.80 -7.95 21.44
C LYS A 338 50.79 -6.96 20.82
N SER A 339 50.66 -6.97 19.48
CA SER A 339 49.68 -6.13 18.78
C SER A 339 48.25 -6.63 19.03
N GLY A 340 48.04 -7.93 19.22
CA GLY A 340 46.76 -8.52 19.62
C GLY A 340 46.29 -8.09 21.01
N ARG A 341 47.21 -7.95 21.97
CA ARG A 341 46.88 -7.48 23.33
C ARG A 341 46.49 -6.00 23.37
N ASP A 342 47.20 -5.15 22.63
CA ASP A 342 46.87 -3.72 22.55
C ASP A 342 45.53 -3.50 21.80
N LYS A 343 45.23 -4.33 20.78
CA LYS A 343 43.93 -4.32 20.11
C LYS A 343 42.78 -4.79 21.00
N GLN A 344 43.01 -5.83 21.82
CA GLN A 344 42.02 -6.30 22.81
C GLN A 344 41.74 -5.24 23.89
N ALA A 345 42.78 -4.53 24.37
CA ALA A 345 42.60 -3.46 25.35
C ALA A 345 41.82 -2.27 24.77
N HIS A 346 42.09 -1.87 23.53
CA HIS A 346 41.33 -0.80 22.86
C HIS A 346 39.89 -1.22 22.51
N ASP A 347 39.66 -2.47 22.12
CA ASP A 347 38.30 -3.00 21.93
C ASP A 347 37.55 -3.16 23.26
N GLU A 348 38.24 -3.38 24.38
CA GLU A 348 37.65 -3.47 25.72
C GLU A 348 37.31 -2.09 26.28
N GLU A 349 38.19 -1.08 26.12
CA GLU A 349 37.87 0.33 26.38
C GLU A 349 36.72 0.81 25.48
N ARG A 350 36.70 0.44 24.20
CA ARG A 350 35.59 0.79 23.30
C ARG A 350 34.29 0.12 23.73
N ARG A 351 34.31 -1.17 24.11
CA ARG A 351 33.13 -1.87 24.62
C ARG A 351 32.67 -1.36 25.98
N GLN A 352 33.59 -0.92 26.83
CA GLN A 352 33.24 -0.31 28.12
C GLN A 352 32.63 1.07 27.90
N ARG A 353 33.16 1.85 26.97
CA ARG A 353 32.59 3.14 26.56
C ARG A 353 31.25 3.00 25.84
N GLU A 354 31.10 2.00 24.98
CA GLU A 354 29.82 1.63 24.34
C GLU A 354 28.80 1.16 25.39
N ARG A 355 29.22 0.47 26.46
CA ARG A 355 28.33 0.11 27.59
C ARG A 355 28.02 1.28 28.52
N GLU A 356 28.97 2.19 28.73
CA GLU A 356 28.73 3.42 29.50
C GLU A 356 27.82 4.38 28.73
N ILE A 357 27.96 4.45 27.39
CA ILE A 357 27.05 5.17 26.49
C ILE A 357 25.69 4.46 26.43
N ALA A 358 25.63 3.14 26.29
CA ALA A 358 24.36 2.39 26.34
C ALA A 358 23.67 2.51 27.71
N ALA A 359 24.43 2.52 28.80
CA ALA A 359 23.90 2.74 30.15
C ALA A 359 23.66 4.23 30.49
N GLU A 360 24.15 5.18 29.69
CA GLU A 360 23.73 6.59 29.72
C GLU A 360 22.47 6.80 28.88
N LEU A 361 22.36 6.15 27.71
CA LEU A 361 21.15 6.12 26.87
C LEU A 361 19.99 5.44 27.61
N GLU A 362 20.22 4.29 28.25
CA GLU A 362 19.25 3.59 29.11
C GLU A 362 18.90 4.37 30.41
N ARG A 363 19.63 5.46 30.72
CA ARG A 363 19.33 6.40 31.82
C ARG A 363 18.68 7.71 31.36
N GLY A 364 18.69 8.00 30.05
CA GLY A 364 18.03 9.15 29.42
C GLY A 364 16.80 8.76 28.58
N ASP A 365 16.40 7.48 28.61
CA ASP A 365 15.25 6.89 27.91
C ASP A 365 13.96 6.86 28.76
N GLU A 366 13.91 7.59 29.88
CA GLU A 366 12.66 7.68 30.65
C GLU A 366 11.77 8.78 30.07
N THR A 367 10.95 8.37 29.10
CA THR A 367 9.70 9.06 28.71
C THR A 367 8.92 9.48 29.94
N GLU A 368 8.19 10.62 29.90
CA GLU A 368 7.26 11.01 30.98
C GLU A 368 6.42 9.77 31.36
N PRO A 369 6.66 9.17 32.54
CA PRO A 369 5.99 7.94 32.89
C PRO A 369 4.52 8.28 33.07
N PRO A 370 3.59 7.53 32.43
CA PRO A 370 2.18 7.84 32.53
C PRO A 370 1.77 7.86 34.00
N VAL A 371 0.91 8.81 34.36
CA VAL A 371 0.46 8.93 35.75
C VAL A 371 -0.07 7.58 36.23
N ASP A 372 0.48 7.10 37.35
CA ASP A 372 0.23 5.75 37.84
C ASP A 372 -1.27 5.45 37.94
N ALA A 373 -1.70 4.33 37.35
CA ALA A 373 -3.12 3.99 37.27
C ALA A 373 -3.79 3.86 38.65
N SER A 374 -3.04 3.61 39.73
CA SER A 374 -3.57 3.61 41.10
C SER A 374 -3.81 5.01 41.66
N THR A 375 -3.09 6.03 41.19
CA THR A 375 -3.43 7.44 41.42
C THR A 375 -4.76 7.80 40.77
N LEU A 376 -5.07 7.14 39.64
CA LEU A 376 -6.30 7.35 38.88
C LEU A 376 -7.51 6.52 39.37
N ALA A 377 -7.27 5.50 40.19
CA ALA A 377 -8.34 4.61 40.69
C ALA A 377 -9.38 5.35 41.56
N TYR A 378 -8.99 6.45 42.21
CA TYR A 378 -9.87 7.19 43.13
C TYR A 378 -11.03 7.93 42.44
N PHE A 379 -10.96 8.16 41.13
CA PHE A 379 -12.02 8.79 40.34
C PHE A 379 -12.74 7.81 39.39
N GLU A 380 -12.34 6.54 39.40
CA GLU A 380 -12.96 5.49 38.57
C GLU A 380 -14.44 5.32 38.89
N THR A 381 -14.79 5.32 40.18
CA THR A 381 -16.19 5.26 40.65
C THR A 381 -17.03 6.48 40.23
N GLU A 382 -16.40 7.63 40.05
CA GLU A 382 -17.08 8.87 39.65
C GLU A 382 -17.27 8.92 38.14
N LEU A 383 -16.27 8.47 37.38
CA LEU A 383 -16.38 8.28 35.93
C LEU A 383 -17.43 7.22 35.55
N GLU A 384 -17.60 6.17 36.37
CA GLU A 384 -18.66 5.17 36.20
C GLU A 384 -20.08 5.76 36.35
N SER A 385 -20.21 6.94 36.97
CA SER A 385 -21.48 7.65 37.13
C SER A 385 -21.83 8.60 35.98
N VAL A 386 -20.90 8.82 35.04
CA VAL A 386 -21.11 9.64 33.84
C VAL A 386 -21.78 8.81 32.75
N GLU A 387 -22.86 9.34 32.16
CA GLU A 387 -23.46 8.74 30.96
C GLU A 387 -22.66 9.16 29.72
N PHE A 388 -22.11 8.18 28.99
CA PHE A 388 -21.36 8.40 27.75
C PHE A 388 -22.25 8.21 26.50
N PRO A 389 -22.00 8.93 25.40
CA PRO A 389 -20.89 9.87 25.17
C PRO A 389 -21.05 11.17 25.98
N ALA A 390 -19.94 11.65 26.55
CA ALA A 390 -19.92 12.81 27.44
C ALA A 390 -18.92 13.86 26.95
N THR A 391 -19.31 15.12 26.98
CA THR A 391 -18.43 16.27 26.70
C THR A 391 -17.42 16.49 27.83
N GLY A 392 -16.35 17.22 27.54
CA GLY A 392 -15.35 17.56 28.55
C GLY A 392 -15.94 18.27 29.79
N ALA A 393 -16.87 19.21 29.56
CA ALA A 393 -17.58 19.90 30.64
C ALA A 393 -18.43 18.97 31.52
N GLU A 394 -19.07 17.94 30.94
CA GLU A 394 -19.83 16.94 31.69
C GLU A 394 -18.92 16.06 32.54
N VAL A 395 -17.76 15.68 32.01
CA VAL A 395 -16.74 14.92 32.75
C VAL A 395 -16.19 15.74 33.93
N VAL A 396 -15.78 16.99 33.68
CA VAL A 396 -15.26 17.89 34.75
C VAL A 396 -16.34 18.18 35.81
N SER A 397 -17.60 18.34 35.41
CA SER A 397 -18.72 18.53 36.33
C SER A 397 -18.96 17.32 37.25
N ALA A 398 -18.79 16.11 36.73
CA ALA A 398 -19.00 14.87 37.47
C ALA A 398 -17.82 14.50 38.39
N VAL A 399 -16.59 14.63 37.90
CA VAL A 399 -15.37 14.21 38.62
C VAL A 399 -14.81 15.34 39.50
N GLY A 400 -15.13 16.59 39.16
CA GLY A 400 -14.58 17.79 39.78
C GLY A 400 -13.21 18.16 39.22
N ASP A 401 -12.74 19.35 39.59
CA ASP A 401 -11.48 19.92 39.10
C ASP A 401 -10.28 19.51 39.98
N ARG A 402 -10.01 18.20 40.00
CA ARG A 402 -9.01 17.60 40.90
C ARG A 402 -7.61 17.71 40.32
N GLU A 403 -6.63 17.79 41.21
CA GLU A 403 -5.21 17.82 40.88
C GLU A 403 -4.66 16.42 40.55
N ILE A 404 -3.79 16.38 39.56
CA ILE A 404 -3.07 15.23 39.05
C ILE A 404 -1.60 15.60 39.08
N GLU A 405 -0.83 14.90 39.91
CA GLU A 405 0.62 15.07 40.00
C GLU A 405 1.29 14.30 38.86
N SER A 406 1.99 15.00 37.97
CA SER A 406 2.93 14.41 37.02
C SER A 406 4.37 14.57 37.52
N VAL A 407 5.35 14.08 36.76
CA VAL A 407 6.78 14.24 37.08
C VAL A 407 7.22 15.70 36.95
N VAL A 408 6.59 16.45 36.04
CA VAL A 408 6.96 17.83 35.67
C VAL A 408 6.20 18.85 36.52
N GLU A 409 4.88 18.74 36.63
CA GLU A 409 4.03 19.66 37.39
C GLU A 409 2.69 19.05 37.82
N THR A 410 1.81 19.87 38.40
CA THR A 410 0.47 19.46 38.84
C THR A 410 -0.58 20.05 37.92
N TYR A 411 -1.40 19.19 37.32
CA TYR A 411 -2.47 19.56 36.41
C TYR A 411 -3.83 19.37 37.05
N THR A 412 -4.80 20.21 36.76
CA THR A 412 -6.19 19.90 37.11
C THR A 412 -6.87 19.09 36.01
N ILE A 413 -7.95 18.36 36.31
CA ILE A 413 -8.72 17.65 35.28
C ILE A 413 -9.25 18.64 34.22
N ALA A 414 -9.62 19.86 34.60
CA ALA A 414 -10.00 20.88 33.64
C ALA A 414 -8.82 21.31 32.75
N ASP A 415 -7.58 21.24 33.22
CA ASP A 415 -6.40 21.55 32.40
C ASP A 415 -6.14 20.52 31.29
N LEU A 416 -6.57 19.27 31.48
CA LEU A 416 -6.29 18.15 30.56
C LEU A 416 -7.45 17.82 29.62
N ILE A 417 -8.65 18.30 29.95
CA ILE A 417 -9.86 18.02 29.19
C ILE A 417 -10.35 19.29 28.48
N PRO A 418 -10.54 19.26 27.15
CA PRO A 418 -11.01 20.42 26.41
C PRO A 418 -12.47 20.79 26.71
N ASP A 419 -12.72 22.08 26.86
CA ASP A 419 -14.06 22.65 26.98
C ASP A 419 -14.59 23.03 25.59
N ALA A 420 -14.88 22.00 24.78
CA ALA A 420 -15.38 22.15 23.41
C ALA A 420 -16.63 21.28 23.18
N PRO A 421 -17.79 21.85 22.79
CA PRO A 421 -19.03 21.08 22.58
C PRO A 421 -18.94 20.00 21.49
N ALA A 422 -17.98 20.15 20.57
CA ALA A 422 -17.73 19.22 19.47
C ALA A 422 -16.80 18.05 19.86
N GLU A 423 -16.28 18.04 21.09
CA GLU A 423 -15.48 16.94 21.62
C GLU A 423 -16.26 16.19 22.72
N SER A 424 -16.44 14.90 22.49
CA SER A 424 -17.01 13.98 23.47
C SER A 424 -16.13 12.75 23.58
N PHE A 425 -16.11 12.18 24.77
CA PHE A 425 -15.52 10.89 25.06
C PHE A 425 -16.61 9.83 24.94
N ASP A 426 -16.27 8.66 24.42
CA ASP A 426 -17.24 7.55 24.26
C ASP A 426 -17.24 6.59 25.46
N SER A 427 -16.24 6.70 26.35
CA SER A 427 -16.11 5.80 27.49
C SER A 427 -15.24 6.38 28.62
N PRO A 428 -15.36 5.85 29.85
CA PRO A 428 -14.44 6.14 30.96
C PRO A 428 -12.97 5.86 30.61
N ALA A 429 -12.70 4.83 29.79
CA ALA A 429 -11.35 4.47 29.37
C ALA A 429 -10.73 5.54 28.47
N ALA A 430 -11.52 6.17 27.59
CA ALA A 430 -11.04 7.26 26.74
C ALA A 430 -10.63 8.48 27.58
N VAL A 431 -11.40 8.81 28.62
CA VAL A 431 -11.05 9.88 29.58
C VAL A 431 -9.76 9.54 30.33
N ARG A 432 -9.63 8.29 30.82
CA ARG A 432 -8.42 7.84 31.54
C ARG A 432 -7.17 7.93 30.66
N ASN A 433 -7.24 7.42 29.44
CA ASN A 433 -6.11 7.43 28.51
C ASN A 433 -5.67 8.86 28.19
N ARG A 434 -6.61 9.82 28.08
CA ARG A 434 -6.30 11.23 27.91
C ARG A 434 -5.56 11.78 29.14
N ILE A 435 -6.10 11.57 30.34
CA ILE A 435 -5.55 12.12 31.58
C ILE A 435 -4.18 11.51 31.96
N GLN A 436 -3.92 10.26 31.56
CA GLN A 436 -2.67 9.55 31.87
C GLN A 436 -1.41 10.19 31.27
N ARG A 437 -1.56 11.12 30.31
CA ARG A 437 -0.45 11.81 29.62
C ARG A 437 -0.68 13.32 29.65
N PRO A 438 -0.39 14.00 30.77
CA PRO A 438 -0.77 15.39 30.98
C PRO A 438 -0.21 16.36 29.94
N THR A 439 1.03 16.21 29.50
CA THR A 439 1.64 17.07 28.47
C THR A 439 0.90 16.95 27.13
N VAL A 440 0.73 15.72 26.64
CA VAL A 440 -0.01 15.44 25.40
C VAL A 440 -1.46 15.94 25.48
N ALA A 441 -2.11 15.73 26.63
CA ALA A 441 -3.48 16.16 26.86
C ALA A 441 -3.63 17.68 26.85
N THR A 442 -2.69 18.40 27.46
CA THR A 442 -2.66 19.87 27.48
C THR A 442 -2.47 20.42 26.07
N ALA A 443 -1.53 19.88 25.29
CA ALA A 443 -1.33 20.25 23.89
C ALA A 443 -2.58 20.00 23.04
N MET A 444 -3.19 18.81 23.17
CA MET A 444 -4.41 18.45 22.46
C MET A 444 -5.58 19.36 22.83
N LYS A 445 -5.75 19.69 24.12
CA LYS A 445 -6.77 20.64 24.58
C LYS A 445 -6.63 21.99 23.87
N ARG A 446 -5.42 22.55 23.85
CA ARG A 446 -5.13 23.85 23.20
C ARG A 446 -5.51 23.83 21.73
N VAL A 447 -5.13 22.75 21.02
CA VAL A 447 -5.47 22.57 19.62
C VAL A 447 -6.98 22.47 19.41
N VAL A 448 -7.69 21.64 20.18
CA VAL A 448 -9.13 21.44 19.98
C VAL A 448 -9.91 22.72 20.30
N GLU A 449 -9.57 23.41 21.39
CA GLU A 449 -10.21 24.68 21.72
C GLU A 449 -9.93 25.78 20.69
N ALA A 450 -8.73 25.79 20.08
CA ALA A 450 -8.43 26.71 18.98
C ALA A 450 -9.29 26.40 17.73
N VAL A 451 -9.42 25.12 17.37
CA VAL A 451 -10.24 24.71 16.22
C VAL A 451 -11.72 25.00 16.46
N ALA A 452 -12.22 24.76 17.68
CA ALA A 452 -13.63 25.00 18.06
C ALA A 452 -14.05 26.47 17.92
N ARG A 453 -13.11 27.42 17.87
CA ARG A 453 -13.38 28.85 17.65
C ARG A 453 -13.61 29.21 16.18
N LEU A 454 -13.31 28.31 15.24
CA LEU A 454 -13.51 28.56 13.81
C LEU A 454 -14.99 28.35 13.41
N PRO A 455 -15.64 29.31 12.73
CA PRO A 455 -17.09 29.25 12.48
C PRO A 455 -17.62 28.08 11.63
N ASN A 456 -16.76 27.27 11.00
CA ASN A 456 -17.14 26.13 10.14
C ASN A 456 -16.01 25.09 10.01
N ALA A 457 -15.14 24.95 11.02
CA ALA A 457 -14.06 23.96 10.97
C ALA A 457 -14.32 22.85 11.97
N GLU A 458 -14.50 21.64 11.46
CA GLU A 458 -14.54 20.43 12.26
C GLU A 458 -13.31 19.59 11.90
N THR A 459 -12.52 19.23 12.90
CA THR A 459 -11.52 18.18 12.76
C THR A 459 -12.23 16.82 12.83
N SER A 460 -11.95 15.93 11.88
CA SER A 460 -12.43 14.55 11.99
C SER A 460 -11.84 13.87 13.24
N ARG A 461 -12.45 12.78 13.69
CA ARG A 461 -11.90 11.96 14.78
C ARG A 461 -10.51 11.42 14.39
N SER A 462 -10.37 10.91 13.17
CA SER A 462 -9.09 10.40 12.64
C SER A 462 -7.98 11.45 12.62
N GLN A 463 -8.29 12.70 12.27
CA GLN A 463 -7.30 13.77 12.25
C GLN A 463 -6.85 14.15 13.67
N ARG A 464 -7.75 14.13 14.66
CA ARG A 464 -7.40 14.31 16.08
C ARG A 464 -6.52 13.18 16.61
N GLU A 465 -6.86 11.94 16.29
CA GLU A 465 -6.05 10.77 16.65
C GLU A 465 -4.66 10.84 16.02
N ALA A 466 -4.54 11.28 14.77
CA ALA A 466 -3.25 11.50 14.10
C ALA A 466 -2.40 12.59 14.78
N TYR A 467 -3.01 13.68 15.25
CA TYR A 467 -2.29 14.72 16.00
C TYR A 467 -1.82 14.19 17.36
N GLU A 468 -2.70 13.49 18.08
CA GLU A 468 -2.36 12.89 19.37
C GLU A 468 -1.22 11.87 19.23
N ARG A 469 -1.21 11.05 18.17
CA ARG A 469 -0.08 10.17 17.82
C ARG A 469 1.20 10.95 17.57
N THR A 470 1.12 12.06 16.87
CA THR A 470 2.28 12.93 16.59
C THR A 470 2.85 13.50 17.89
N PHE A 471 2.01 13.98 18.81
CA PHE A 471 2.47 14.48 20.11
C PHE A 471 3.06 13.37 21.00
N ARG A 472 2.51 12.16 20.96
CA ARG A 472 3.10 11.02 21.66
C ARG A 472 4.50 10.68 21.12
N ALA A 473 4.66 10.68 19.80
CA ALA A 473 5.96 10.46 19.17
C ALA A 473 6.97 11.59 19.46
N LEU A 474 6.51 12.81 19.75
CA LEU A 474 7.37 13.89 20.24
C LEU A 474 7.80 13.66 21.68
N ALA A 475 6.87 13.25 22.55
CA ALA A 475 7.15 12.91 23.95
C ALA A 475 8.21 11.79 24.06
N ASP A 476 8.17 10.84 23.13
CA ASP A 476 9.12 9.73 23.09
C ASP A 476 10.54 10.14 22.61
N VAL A 477 10.67 11.30 21.98
CA VAL A 477 11.94 11.83 21.45
C VAL A 477 12.62 12.78 22.41
N ASP A 478 11.84 13.64 23.07
CA ASP A 478 12.35 14.66 23.99
C ASP A 478 12.60 14.01 25.36
N GLY A 479 13.78 13.42 25.53
CA GLY A 479 14.19 12.73 26.76
C GLY A 479 14.58 13.66 27.91
N ASP A 480 14.42 14.98 27.75
CA ASP A 480 14.64 16.00 28.78
C ASP A 480 13.28 16.67 29.15
N ASP A 481 13.05 16.88 30.46
CA ASP A 481 11.80 17.32 31.14
C ASP A 481 11.14 18.65 30.66
N ASP A 482 11.59 19.28 29.58
CA ASP A 482 11.12 20.61 29.19
C ASP A 482 9.95 20.61 28.18
N ASP A 483 9.59 19.45 27.60
CA ASP A 483 8.44 19.25 26.68
C ASP A 483 8.36 20.26 25.50
N GLU A 484 9.47 20.93 25.19
CA GLU A 484 9.54 22.10 24.31
C GLU A 484 9.12 21.75 22.88
N ALA A 485 9.37 20.52 22.44
CA ALA A 485 8.99 20.05 21.10
C ALA A 485 7.46 19.90 20.94
N ILE A 486 6.76 19.42 21.96
CA ILE A 486 5.30 19.27 21.94
C ILE A 486 4.64 20.66 21.91
N ASP A 487 5.10 21.56 22.77
CA ASP A 487 4.58 22.92 22.83
C ASP A 487 4.84 23.70 21.54
N ALA A 488 6.03 23.58 20.94
CA ALA A 488 6.34 24.24 19.68
C ALA A 488 5.43 23.79 18.52
N VAL A 489 5.06 22.51 18.48
CA VAL A 489 4.14 21.98 17.46
C VAL A 489 2.69 22.36 17.77
N ALA A 490 2.27 22.31 19.04
CA ALA A 490 0.95 22.75 19.45
C ALA A 490 0.72 24.25 19.15
N ASP A 491 1.70 25.10 19.48
CA ASP A 491 1.73 26.52 19.17
C ASP A 491 1.60 26.75 17.67
N TRP A 492 2.39 26.03 16.87
CA TRP A 492 2.32 26.13 15.42
C TRP A 492 0.93 25.77 14.86
N ILE A 493 0.27 24.74 15.41
CA ILE A 493 -1.10 24.37 15.01
C ILE A 493 -2.08 25.48 15.37
N VAL A 494 -2.02 25.97 16.61
CA VAL A 494 -2.92 27.02 17.13
C VAL A 494 -2.74 28.31 16.31
N ASP A 495 -1.50 28.71 16.06
CA ASP A 495 -1.18 29.88 15.24
C ASP A 495 -1.65 29.68 13.81
N ARG A 496 -1.48 28.49 13.23
CA ARG A 496 -2.00 28.19 11.88
C ARG A 496 -3.51 28.31 11.80
N VAL A 497 -4.21 27.78 12.80
CA VAL A 497 -5.66 27.88 12.92
C VAL A 497 -6.09 29.36 13.01
N ALA A 498 -5.39 30.16 13.82
CA ALA A 498 -5.68 31.58 14.00
C ALA A 498 -5.36 32.43 12.75
N GLU A 499 -4.23 32.17 12.07
CA GLU A 499 -3.77 32.94 10.93
C GLU A 499 -4.45 32.57 9.61
N LYS A 500 -4.71 31.28 9.39
CA LYS A 500 -5.22 30.77 8.10
C LYS A 500 -6.71 30.51 8.12
N GLU A 501 -7.36 30.63 9.29
CA GLU A 501 -8.76 30.24 9.50
C GLU A 501 -9.05 28.80 9.00
N ARG A 502 -8.02 27.93 9.00
CA ARG A 502 -8.09 26.55 8.52
C ARG A 502 -7.25 25.65 9.42
N VAL A 503 -7.78 24.47 9.72
CA VAL A 503 -7.02 23.43 10.41
C VAL A 503 -5.91 22.90 9.49
N PRO A 504 -4.65 22.77 9.96
CA PRO A 504 -3.60 22.11 9.19
C PRO A 504 -3.97 20.65 8.89
N GLY A 505 -3.31 19.97 7.94
CA GLY A 505 -3.48 18.52 7.78
C GLY A 505 -2.60 17.73 8.76
N SER A 506 -2.93 16.47 9.07
CA SER A 506 -2.08 15.57 9.89
C SER A 506 -0.65 15.49 9.36
N ARG A 507 -0.51 15.48 8.05
CA ARG A 507 0.78 15.52 7.37
C ARG A 507 1.56 16.81 7.60
N ASP A 508 0.90 17.96 7.57
CA ASP A 508 1.58 19.24 7.84
C ASP A 508 2.07 19.29 9.29
N VAL A 509 1.28 18.76 10.22
CA VAL A 509 1.64 18.63 11.64
C VAL A 509 2.86 17.74 11.82
N ARG A 510 2.88 16.55 11.21
CA ARG A 510 4.03 15.64 11.27
C ARG A 510 5.30 16.23 10.67
N ARG A 511 5.18 16.96 9.55
CA ARG A 511 6.31 17.67 8.94
C ARG A 511 6.85 18.77 9.82
N GLN A 512 5.96 19.54 10.45
CA GLN A 512 6.37 20.56 11.39
C GLN A 512 7.09 19.94 12.60
N ALA A 513 6.58 18.83 13.12
CA ALA A 513 7.18 18.14 14.24
C ALA A 513 8.57 17.56 13.91
N ALA A 514 8.73 16.90 12.76
CA ALA A 514 10.05 16.46 12.27
C ALA A 514 11.01 17.65 12.07
N LYS A 515 10.50 18.83 11.69
CA LYS A 515 11.31 20.05 11.59
C LYS A 515 11.76 20.53 12.97
N VAL A 516 10.87 20.59 13.96
CA VAL A 516 11.19 20.99 15.34
C VAL A 516 12.27 20.08 15.93
N CYS A 517 12.12 18.76 15.77
CA CYS A 517 13.13 17.80 16.25
C CYS A 517 14.52 18.03 15.63
N ARG A 518 14.59 18.27 14.32
CA ARG A 518 15.85 18.57 13.63
C ARG A 518 16.48 19.88 14.11
N GLU A 519 15.66 20.89 14.40
CA GLU A 519 16.12 22.18 14.92
C GLU A 519 16.69 22.05 16.34
N ASN A 520 16.17 21.12 17.15
CA ASN A 520 16.65 20.80 18.49
C ASN A 520 17.80 19.78 18.51
N GLY A 521 18.38 19.45 17.34
CA GLY A 521 19.58 18.60 17.24
C GLY A 521 19.30 17.10 17.28
N TYR A 522 18.04 16.68 17.32
CA TYR A 522 17.66 15.28 17.18
C TYR A 522 17.78 14.85 15.71
N ALA A 523 18.61 13.84 15.46
CA ALA A 523 18.81 13.27 14.13
C ALA A 523 17.69 12.28 13.79
N ILE A 524 16.44 12.77 13.76
CA ILE A 524 15.29 11.93 13.40
C ILE A 524 15.27 11.77 11.89
N ARG A 525 15.40 10.53 11.42
CA ARG A 525 15.11 10.20 10.04
C ARG A 525 13.60 10.14 9.86
N ASN A 526 13.05 10.64 8.74
CA ASN A 526 11.58 10.65 8.54
C ASN A 526 10.97 9.23 8.62
N ASP A 527 11.78 8.18 8.44
CA ASP A 527 11.48 6.75 8.56
C ASP A 527 11.58 6.18 9.99
N GLU A 528 12.04 6.92 11.00
CA GLU A 528 12.07 6.50 12.42
C GLU A 528 10.88 7.04 13.23
N TRP A 529 10.01 7.83 12.61
CA TRP A 529 9.00 8.61 13.32
C TRP A 529 7.60 8.05 13.06
N LEU A 530 6.99 7.47 14.12
CA LEU A 530 5.74 6.67 14.17
C LEU A 530 5.87 5.14 14.04
N GLY A 531 6.99 4.55 14.46
CA GLY A 531 7.05 3.11 14.75
C GLY A 531 7.27 2.20 13.54
N ILE A 532 8.16 2.60 12.63
CA ILE A 532 8.76 1.72 11.62
C ILE A 532 10.11 1.22 12.15
#